data_AF-A0A6J1MHA3-F1
#
_entry.id   AF-A0A6J1MHA3-F1
#
_cell.length_a   1.000
_cell.length_b   1.000
_cell.length_c   1.000
_cell.angle_alpha   90.00
_cell.angle_beta   90.00
_cell.angle_gamma   90.00
#
_symmetry.space_group_name_H-M   'P 1'
#
loop_
_entity.id
_entity.type
_entity.pdbx_description
1 polymer ?
#
loop_
_entity_poly.entity_id
_entity_poly.type
_entity_poly.pdbx_seq_one_letter_code
_entity_poly.pdbx_strand_id
1 'polypeptide(L)'
;MTVIRMLISMSLLLSLLTHCSLFALPPPTLSARNAQSLAILRARDQCFRSERISPKQRLALDRQQYSNAPYVRRYVYCFWTRLQLWQDGTGFDSMRIVESFGGPRRLNVEQTVPAINGCNAHARRSARTPQDWCYGAFVCVLRTTVGDWYRRHILDVINGNA
;
A
#
# COMPACT_ATOMS: atom_id res chain seq x y z
N MET A 1 -43.51 -48.68 27.52
CA MET A 1 -43.53 -47.39 26.77
C MET A 1 -42.36 -46.44 27.12
N THR A 2 -41.36 -46.90 27.87
CA THR A 2 -40.21 -46.08 28.32
C THR A 2 -38.97 -46.23 27.43
N VAL A 3 -38.76 -47.40 26.81
CA VAL A 3 -37.57 -47.70 25.99
C VAL A 3 -37.60 -46.98 24.63
N ILE A 4 -38.78 -46.88 24.01
CA ILE A 4 -38.96 -46.21 22.69
C ILE A 4 -38.70 -44.69 22.78
N ARG A 5 -39.03 -44.05 23.92
CA ARG A 5 -38.79 -42.61 24.13
C ARG A 5 -37.29 -42.29 24.29
N MET A 6 -36.49 -43.18 24.88
CA MET A 6 -35.05 -42.97 25.00
C MET A 6 -34.32 -43.05 23.64
N LEU A 7 -34.73 -43.97 22.75
CA LEU A 7 -34.10 -44.15 21.44
C LEU A 7 -34.32 -42.96 20.49
N ILE A 8 -35.51 -42.34 20.54
CA ILE A 8 -35.83 -41.14 19.76
C ILE A 8 -35.03 -39.92 20.26
N SER A 9 -34.80 -39.84 21.59
CA SER A 9 -34.07 -38.75 22.22
C SER A 9 -32.55 -38.80 21.93
N MET A 10 -31.99 -40.01 21.86
CA MET A 10 -30.59 -40.24 21.48
C MET A 10 -30.31 -39.93 19.99
N SER A 11 -31.30 -40.12 19.11
CA SER A 11 -31.16 -39.89 17.67
C SER A 11 -31.16 -38.40 17.30
N LEU A 12 -31.88 -37.58 18.09
CA LEU A 12 -31.88 -36.11 17.97
C LEU A 12 -30.60 -35.46 18.53
N LEU A 13 -29.99 -36.04 19.57
CA LEU A 13 -28.70 -35.54 20.08
C LEU A 13 -27.55 -35.83 19.12
N LEU A 14 -27.56 -36.98 18.40
CA LEU A 14 -26.51 -37.32 17.45
C LEU A 14 -26.53 -36.45 16.17
N SER A 15 -27.69 -35.94 15.77
CA SER A 15 -27.85 -35.09 14.57
C SER A 15 -27.49 -33.62 14.81
N LEU A 16 -27.47 -33.18 16.07
CA LEU A 16 -26.96 -31.85 16.48
C LEU A 16 -25.43 -31.81 16.63
N LEU A 17 -24.78 -32.96 16.84
CA LEU A 17 -23.33 -33.05 16.98
C LEU A 17 -22.58 -33.19 15.64
N THR A 18 -23.25 -33.54 14.55
CA THR A 18 -22.63 -33.66 13.21
C THR A 18 -22.53 -32.36 12.43
N HIS A 19 -23.12 -31.26 12.91
CA HIS A 19 -23.04 -29.94 12.27
C HIS A 19 -21.95 -29.02 12.84
N CYS A 20 -21.21 -29.48 13.86
CA CYS A 20 -20.12 -28.74 14.48
C CYS A 20 -18.81 -29.47 14.25
N SER A 21 -18.21 -29.33 13.05
CA SER A 21 -16.74 -29.37 12.81
C SER A 21 -16.42 -29.43 11.32
N LEU A 22 -16.85 -28.42 10.56
CA LEU A 22 -15.94 -27.88 9.54
C LEU A 22 -15.37 -26.60 10.13
N PHE A 23 -14.38 -26.76 11.01
CA PHE A 23 -13.40 -25.69 11.24
C PHE A 23 -12.63 -25.50 9.94
N ALA A 24 -13.21 -24.76 9.00
CA ALA A 24 -12.42 -24.05 8.02
C ALA A 24 -11.44 -23.21 8.83
N LEU A 25 -10.15 -23.52 8.74
CA LEU A 25 -9.12 -22.67 9.33
C LEU A 25 -9.42 -21.24 8.87
N PRO A 26 -9.45 -20.24 9.78
CA PRO A 26 -9.49 -18.86 9.33
C PRO A 26 -8.31 -18.69 8.36
N PRO A 27 -8.54 -18.11 7.16
CA PRO A 27 -7.45 -17.87 6.24
C PRO A 27 -6.36 -17.09 6.99
N PRO A 28 -5.07 -17.39 6.75
CA PRO A 28 -3.99 -16.72 7.46
C PRO A 28 -4.22 -15.22 7.39
N THR A 29 -4.44 -14.59 8.54
CA THR A 29 -4.60 -13.15 8.63
C THR A 29 -3.28 -12.52 8.22
N LEU A 30 -3.22 -12.03 6.98
CA LEU A 30 -2.05 -11.32 6.48
C LEU A 30 -1.81 -10.14 7.44
N SER A 31 -0.62 -10.08 8.05
CA SER A 31 -0.29 -8.95 8.91
C SER A 31 -0.48 -7.64 8.13
N ALA A 32 -0.87 -6.55 8.79
CA ALA A 32 -1.06 -5.26 8.12
C ALA A 32 0.21 -4.82 7.34
N ARG A 33 1.39 -5.18 7.85
CA ARG A 33 2.67 -4.97 7.17
C ARG A 33 2.78 -5.80 5.89
N ASN A 34 2.46 -7.09 5.94
CA ASN A 34 2.48 -7.97 4.77
C ASN A 34 1.44 -7.52 3.71
N ALA A 35 0.29 -7.00 4.15
CA ALA A 35 -0.73 -6.45 3.27
C ALA A 35 -0.23 -5.20 2.53
N GLN A 36 0.48 -4.32 3.24
CA GLN A 36 1.07 -3.13 2.65
C GLN A 36 2.20 -3.45 1.66
N SER A 37 3.14 -4.33 2.04
CA SER A 37 4.20 -4.79 1.14
C SER A 37 3.61 -5.38 -0.14
N LEU A 38 2.56 -6.19 -0.02
CA LEU A 38 1.84 -6.76 -1.16
C LEU A 38 1.12 -5.67 -1.99
N ALA A 39 0.52 -4.67 -1.36
CA ALA A 39 -0.11 -3.55 -2.08
C ALA A 39 0.92 -2.75 -2.89
N ILE A 40 2.10 -2.50 -2.32
CA ILE A 40 3.22 -1.86 -3.02
C ILE A 40 3.64 -2.69 -4.23
N LEU A 41 3.91 -3.99 -4.05
CA LEU A 41 4.32 -4.87 -5.15
C LEU A 41 3.27 -4.91 -6.27
N ARG A 42 1.98 -5.03 -5.91
CA ARG A 42 0.87 -5.00 -6.87
C ARG A 42 0.79 -3.67 -7.62
N ALA A 43 0.88 -2.55 -6.92
CA ALA A 43 0.86 -1.22 -7.55
C ALA A 43 2.04 -1.05 -8.53
N ARG A 44 3.25 -1.50 -8.15
CA ARG A 44 4.42 -1.47 -9.04
C ARG A 44 4.18 -2.26 -10.31
N ASP A 45 3.77 -3.52 -10.20
CA ASP A 45 3.55 -4.40 -11.35
C ASP A 45 2.44 -3.87 -12.27
N GLN A 46 1.35 -3.37 -11.69
CA GLN A 46 0.25 -2.76 -12.46
C GLN A 46 0.74 -1.53 -13.22
N CYS A 47 1.50 -0.64 -12.58
CA CYS A 47 1.98 0.58 -13.21
C CYS A 47 3.11 0.34 -14.23
N PHE A 48 3.95 -0.69 -14.04
CA PHE A 48 4.90 -1.09 -15.08
C PHE A 48 4.18 -1.54 -16.35
N ARG A 49 3.07 -2.27 -16.21
CA ARG A 49 2.25 -2.73 -17.33
C ARG A 49 1.45 -1.59 -17.97
N SER A 50 0.72 -0.80 -17.19
CA SER A 50 -0.14 0.27 -17.72
C SER A 50 0.66 1.36 -18.43
N GLU A 51 1.79 1.76 -17.86
CA GLU A 51 2.63 2.83 -18.43
C GLU A 51 3.60 2.35 -19.50
N ARG A 52 3.51 1.07 -19.89
CA ARG A 52 4.36 0.41 -20.89
C ARG A 52 5.86 0.64 -20.61
N ILE A 53 6.26 0.44 -19.35
CA ILE A 53 7.63 0.66 -18.89
C ILE A 53 8.54 -0.41 -19.49
N SER A 54 9.58 0.02 -20.21
CA SER A 54 10.55 -0.92 -20.80
C SER A 54 11.44 -1.56 -19.74
N PRO A 55 12.09 -2.71 -20.00
CA PRO A 55 12.98 -3.36 -19.04
C PRO A 55 14.09 -2.42 -18.50
N LYS A 56 14.69 -1.59 -19.36
CA LYS A 56 15.70 -0.60 -18.95
C LYS A 56 15.13 0.47 -18.03
N GLN A 57 13.92 0.96 -18.33
CA GLN A 57 13.24 1.95 -17.50
C GLN A 57 12.81 1.35 -16.15
N ARG A 58 12.32 0.10 -16.15
CA ARG A 58 11.99 -0.65 -14.93
C ARG A 58 13.22 -0.79 -14.04
N LEU A 59 14.35 -1.21 -14.60
CA LEU A 59 15.60 -1.31 -13.84
C LEU A 59 16.02 0.03 -13.19
N ALA A 60 15.84 1.15 -13.89
CA ALA A 60 16.09 2.47 -13.31
C ALA A 60 15.13 2.78 -12.14
N LEU A 61 13.85 2.46 -12.27
CA LEU A 61 12.83 2.66 -11.23
C LEU A 61 13.02 1.70 -10.03
N ASP A 62 13.47 0.47 -10.27
CA ASP A 62 13.85 -0.49 -9.22
C ASP A 62 15.08 0.01 -8.45
N ARG A 63 16.02 0.66 -9.14
CA ARG A 63 17.16 1.40 -8.52
C ARG A 63 16.78 2.77 -7.96
N GLN A 64 15.48 3.08 -7.89
CA GLN A 64 14.95 4.34 -7.34
C GLN A 64 15.48 5.60 -8.04
N GLN A 65 15.78 5.49 -9.34
CA GLN A 65 16.22 6.61 -10.17
C GLN A 65 15.00 7.30 -10.79
N TYR A 66 14.57 8.40 -10.17
CA TYR A 66 13.39 9.16 -10.57
C TYR A 66 13.74 10.43 -11.36
N SER A 67 14.46 10.27 -12.48
CA SER A 67 14.81 11.39 -13.37
C SER A 67 13.58 12.12 -13.90
N ASN A 68 13.73 13.38 -14.31
CA ASN A 68 12.62 14.19 -14.86
C ASN A 68 12.27 13.79 -16.30
N ALA A 69 11.86 12.54 -16.48
CA ALA A 69 11.46 11.97 -17.76
C ALA A 69 9.93 11.71 -17.78
N PRO A 70 9.26 11.81 -18.95
CA PRO A 70 7.82 11.60 -19.04
C PRO A 70 7.34 10.24 -18.50
N TYR A 71 8.10 9.16 -18.70
CA TYR A 71 7.75 7.83 -18.20
C TYR A 71 7.80 7.76 -16.67
N VAL A 72 8.72 8.49 -16.03
CA VAL A 72 8.84 8.54 -14.57
C VAL A 72 7.65 9.28 -13.99
N ARG A 73 7.26 10.43 -14.58
CA ARG A 73 6.11 11.21 -14.12
C ARG A 73 4.82 10.37 -14.17
N ARG A 74 4.59 9.66 -15.28
CA ARG A 74 3.46 8.74 -15.44
C ARG A 74 3.49 7.59 -14.43
N TYR A 75 4.65 6.94 -14.27
CA TYR A 75 4.81 5.84 -13.32
C TYR A 75 4.55 6.29 -11.87
N VAL A 76 5.16 7.40 -11.44
CA VAL A 76 4.99 7.95 -10.09
C VAL A 76 3.52 8.26 -9.83
N TYR A 77 2.87 8.95 -10.76
CA TYR A 77 1.44 9.26 -10.67
C TYR A 77 0.59 8.00 -10.55
N CYS A 78 0.79 7.02 -11.44
CA CYS A 78 0.08 5.74 -11.38
C CYS A 78 0.30 5.05 -10.03
N PHE A 79 1.55 4.95 -9.58
CA PHE A 79 1.92 4.22 -8.36
C PHE A 79 1.22 4.79 -7.13
N TRP A 80 1.28 6.10 -6.96
CA TRP A 80 0.69 6.76 -5.79
C TRP A 80 -0.85 6.79 -5.82
N THR A 81 -1.45 6.92 -7.00
CA THR A 81 -2.90 6.81 -7.18
C THR A 81 -3.39 5.39 -6.90
N ARG A 82 -2.66 4.35 -7.32
CA ARG A 82 -3.01 2.95 -7.05
C ARG A 82 -2.94 2.59 -5.57
N LEU A 83 -2.03 3.21 -4.83
CA LEU A 83 -1.98 3.10 -3.38
C LEU A 83 -3.06 3.93 -2.67
N GLN A 84 -3.82 4.74 -3.41
CA GLN A 84 -4.80 5.69 -2.88
C GLN A 84 -4.19 6.69 -1.88
N LEU A 85 -2.93 7.04 -2.11
CA LEU A 85 -2.18 8.01 -1.30
C LEU A 85 -2.01 9.35 -2.01
N TRP A 86 -2.46 9.44 -3.27
CA TRP A 86 -2.55 10.65 -4.07
C TRP A 86 -3.97 10.85 -4.58
N GLN A 87 -4.42 12.11 -4.61
CA GLN A 87 -5.68 12.52 -5.25
C GLN A 87 -5.49 13.84 -6.01
N ASP A 88 -6.09 13.98 -7.19
CA ASP A 88 -5.87 15.12 -8.10
C ASP A 88 -6.37 16.47 -7.59
N GLY A 89 -7.23 16.46 -6.56
CA GLY A 89 -7.75 17.66 -5.91
C GLY A 89 -6.96 18.07 -4.66
N THR A 90 -6.36 17.12 -3.94
CA THR A 90 -5.81 17.35 -2.59
C THR A 90 -4.32 17.02 -2.46
N GLY A 91 -3.75 16.32 -3.44
CA GLY A 91 -2.33 15.92 -3.45
C GLY A 91 -2.07 14.67 -2.64
N PHE A 92 -0.88 14.58 -2.04
CA PHE A 92 -0.53 13.48 -1.14
C PHE A 92 -1.33 13.53 0.16
N ASP A 93 -1.94 12.42 0.55
CA ASP A 93 -2.54 12.24 1.88
C ASP A 93 -1.44 11.95 2.91
N SER A 94 -0.94 13.02 3.52
CA SER A 94 0.19 12.97 4.45
C SER A 94 -0.04 12.06 5.66
N MET A 95 -1.26 12.03 6.21
CA MET A 95 -1.59 11.19 7.36
C MET A 95 -1.62 9.72 6.96
N ARG A 96 -2.30 9.40 5.85
CA ARG A 96 -2.37 8.03 5.37
C ARG A 96 -1.01 7.51 4.91
N ILE A 97 -0.14 8.38 4.40
CA ILE A 97 1.28 8.05 4.14
C ILE A 97 1.96 7.66 5.44
N VAL A 98 1.92 8.49 6.49
CA VAL A 98 2.52 8.16 7.79
C VAL A 98 2.04 6.79 8.29
N GLU A 99 0.74 6.54 8.25
CA GLU A 99 0.14 5.27 8.70
C GLU A 99 0.58 4.07 7.86
N SER A 100 0.54 4.21 6.54
CA SER A 100 0.89 3.16 5.57
C SER A 100 2.37 2.79 5.64
N PHE A 101 3.20 3.68 6.14
CA PHE A 101 4.65 3.59 6.05
C PHE A 101 5.33 3.55 7.42
N GLY A 102 4.75 2.77 8.34
CA GLY A 102 5.38 2.44 9.63
C GLY A 102 4.94 3.28 10.81
N GLY A 103 3.99 4.20 10.61
CA GLY A 103 3.30 4.95 11.64
C GLY A 103 4.22 5.84 12.48
N PRO A 104 3.70 6.37 13.61
CA PRO A 104 4.44 7.27 14.50
C PRO A 104 5.74 6.68 15.06
N ARG A 105 5.88 5.34 15.05
CA ARG A 105 7.08 4.62 15.52
C ARG A 105 8.27 4.74 14.57
N ARG A 106 8.05 5.03 13.29
CA ARG A 106 9.12 5.15 12.27
C ARG A 106 9.26 6.56 11.70
N LEU A 107 8.19 7.33 11.74
CA LEU A 107 8.13 8.69 11.21
C LEU A 107 7.63 9.62 12.31
N ASN A 108 8.39 10.68 12.59
CA ASN A 108 7.91 11.75 13.46
C ASN A 108 6.77 12.48 12.74
N VAL A 109 5.55 12.34 13.24
CA VAL A 109 4.33 12.89 12.62
C VAL A 109 4.39 14.41 12.52
N GLU A 110 4.86 15.09 13.56
CA GLU A 110 4.97 16.55 13.65
C GLU A 110 5.94 17.14 12.62
N GLN A 111 6.92 16.35 12.17
CA GLN A 111 7.86 16.76 11.13
C GLN A 111 7.42 16.27 9.75
N THR A 112 6.90 15.05 9.66
CA THR A 112 6.57 14.37 8.39
C THR A 112 5.37 15.01 7.71
N VAL A 113 4.29 15.26 8.45
CA VAL A 113 3.05 15.79 7.87
C VAL A 113 3.26 17.20 7.30
N PRO A 114 3.89 18.15 8.02
CA PRO A 114 4.19 19.46 7.45
C PRO A 114 5.14 19.39 6.26
N ALA A 115 6.12 18.48 6.26
CA ALA A 115 7.04 18.32 5.13
C ALA A 115 6.31 17.89 3.85
N ILE A 116 5.44 16.88 3.93
CA ILE A 116 4.66 16.41 2.77
C ILE A 116 3.68 17.50 2.31
N ASN A 117 2.96 18.14 3.24
CA ASN A 117 2.00 19.22 2.93
C ASN A 117 2.70 20.42 2.28
N GLY A 118 3.89 20.79 2.77
CA GLY A 118 4.72 21.83 2.17
C GLY A 118 5.13 21.50 0.74
N CYS A 119 5.51 20.24 0.48
CA CYS A 119 5.81 19.77 -0.87
C CYS A 119 4.59 19.76 -1.80
N ASN A 120 3.42 19.34 -1.33
CA ASN A 120 2.16 19.45 -2.07
C ASN A 120 1.90 20.90 -2.48
N ALA A 121 1.92 21.83 -1.53
CA ALA A 121 1.64 23.24 -1.77
C ALA A 121 2.67 23.89 -2.71
N HIS A 122 3.95 23.59 -2.51
CA HIS A 122 5.01 24.12 -3.37
C HIS A 122 4.86 23.66 -4.81
N ALA A 123 4.72 22.35 -5.03
CA ALA A 123 4.61 21.78 -6.38
C ALA A 123 3.32 22.20 -7.10
N ARG A 124 2.21 22.43 -6.37
CA ARG A 124 0.93 22.86 -6.95
C ARG A 124 1.05 24.17 -7.70
N ARG A 125 1.88 25.10 -7.21
CA ARG A 125 2.02 26.46 -7.78
C ARG A 125 2.50 26.49 -9.24
N SER A 126 3.29 25.49 -9.65
CA SER A 126 3.88 25.43 -10.99
C SER A 126 3.38 24.26 -11.84
N ALA A 127 2.54 23.40 -11.27
CA ALA A 127 2.05 22.22 -11.96
C ALA A 127 0.99 22.58 -13.01
N ARG A 128 1.12 22.02 -14.21
CA ARG A 128 0.15 22.20 -15.30
C ARG A 128 -0.89 21.09 -15.35
N THR A 129 -0.54 19.92 -14.82
CA THR A 129 -1.39 18.72 -14.78
C THR A 129 -1.32 18.07 -13.41
N PRO A 130 -2.32 17.25 -13.00
CA PRO A 130 -2.23 16.48 -11.76
C PRO A 130 -1.01 15.55 -11.71
N GLN A 131 -0.62 14.99 -12.87
CA GLN A 131 0.58 14.17 -13.00
C GLN A 131 1.86 14.97 -12.71
N ASP A 132 1.99 16.19 -13.25
CA ASP A 132 3.14 17.05 -12.99
C ASP A 132 3.16 17.52 -11.52
N TRP A 133 1.98 17.74 -10.94
CA TRP A 133 1.84 18.05 -9.52
C TRP A 133 2.33 16.89 -8.64
N CYS A 134 1.84 15.67 -8.90
CA CYS A 134 2.24 14.46 -8.20
C CYS A 134 3.75 14.25 -8.25
N TYR A 135 4.32 14.33 -9.46
CA TYR A 135 5.75 14.17 -9.65
C TYR A 135 6.56 15.27 -8.92
N GLY A 136 6.15 16.53 -9.04
CA GLY A 136 6.82 17.65 -8.37
C GLY A 136 6.80 17.51 -6.85
N ALA A 137 5.66 17.15 -6.28
CA ALA A 137 5.52 16.92 -4.85
C ALA A 137 6.36 15.70 -4.40
N PHE A 138 6.37 14.62 -5.19
CA PHE A 138 7.14 13.42 -4.90
C PHE A 138 8.65 13.69 -4.85
N VAL A 139 9.20 14.37 -5.86
CA VAL A 139 10.62 14.74 -5.89
C VAL A 139 11.00 15.67 -4.74
N CYS A 140 10.09 16.58 -4.34
CA CYS A 140 10.28 17.40 -3.15
C CYS A 140 10.35 16.53 -1.88
N VAL A 141 9.40 15.61 -1.68
CA VAL A 141 9.40 14.70 -0.52
C VAL A 141 10.65 13.82 -0.47
N LEU A 142 11.15 13.38 -1.62
CA LEU A 142 12.39 12.59 -1.71
C LEU A 142 13.65 13.32 -1.20
N ARG A 143 13.60 14.65 -1.02
CA ARG A 143 14.70 15.45 -0.45
C ARG A 143 14.58 15.66 1.06
N THR A 144 13.58 15.06 1.69
CA THR A 144 13.33 15.13 3.13
C THR A 144 13.68 13.79 3.81
N THR A 145 13.65 13.76 5.14
CA THR A 145 13.81 12.52 5.93
C THR A 145 12.77 11.44 5.58
N VAL A 146 11.58 11.85 5.14
CA VAL A 146 10.53 10.97 4.63
C VAL A 146 10.99 10.24 3.36
N GLY A 147 11.75 10.93 2.51
CA GLY A 147 12.36 10.37 1.31
C GLY A 147 13.37 9.27 1.62
N ASP A 148 14.24 9.47 2.61
CA ASP A 148 15.25 8.49 3.03
C ASP A 148 14.61 7.23 3.63
N TRP A 149 13.53 7.42 4.39
CA TRP A 149 12.72 6.32 4.86
C TRP A 149 12.05 5.57 3.70
N TYR A 150 11.42 6.29 2.76
CA TYR A 150 10.75 5.69 1.60
C TYR A 150 11.71 4.81 0.79
N ARG A 151 12.92 5.31 0.53
CA ARG A 151 13.95 4.55 -0.21
C ARG A 151 14.26 3.23 0.48
N ARG A 152 14.53 3.24 1.79
CA ARG A 152 14.82 2.03 2.56
C ARG A 152 13.64 1.05 2.54
N HIS A 153 12.44 1.54 2.81
CA HIS A 153 11.26 0.67 2.86
C HIS A 153 10.94 0.01 1.51
N ILE A 154 11.03 0.76 0.41
CA ILE A 154 10.81 0.18 -0.92
C ILE A 154 11.86 -0.88 -1.25
N LEU A 155 13.12 -0.68 -0.85
CA LEU A 155 14.16 -1.71 -1.01
C LEU A 155 13.84 -2.96 -0.17
N ASP A 156 13.42 -2.78 1.08
CA ASP A 156 13.01 -3.89 1.94
C ASP A 156 11.87 -4.68 1.31
N VAL A 157 10.85 -4.00 0.77
CA VAL A 157 9.71 -4.64 0.10
C VAL A 157 10.13 -5.40 -1.16
N ILE A 158 10.96 -4.81 -2.02
CA ILE A 158 11.42 -5.44 -3.27
C ILE A 158 12.28 -6.67 -2.98
N ASN A 159 13.12 -6.61 -1.95
CA ASN A 159 14.02 -7.70 -1.58
C ASN A 159 13.37 -8.76 -0.67
N GLY A 160 12.11 -8.57 -0.26
CA GLY A 160 11.41 -9.50 0.63
C GLY A 160 11.81 -9.40 2.11
N ASN A 161 12.40 -8.29 2.54
CA ASN A 161 12.88 -8.03 3.90
C ASN A 161 11.89 -7.25 4.78
N ALA A 162 10.75 -6.81 4.23
CA ALA A 162 9.80 -5.89 4.90
C ALA A 162 8.88 -6.57 5.92
#